data_AF-A0A2J6GY98-F1
#
_entry.id   AF-A0A2J6GY98-F1
#
_cell.length_a   1.000
_cell.length_b   1.000
_cell.length_c   1.000
_cell.angle_alpha   90.00
_cell.angle_beta   90.00
_cell.angle_gamma   90.00
#
_symmetry.space_group_name_H-M   'P 1'
#
loop_
_entity.id
_entity.type
_entity.pdbx_description
1 polymer ?
#
loop_
_entity_poly.entity_id
_entity_poly.type
_entity_poly.pdbx_seq_one_letter_code
_entity_poly.pdbx_strand_id
1 'polypeptide(L)' 'MLCDMCGKDTKLSKYSIEGTVLNVCSVCGKYGQKFDESRGLAYPKKKGLKKIFLSLLRW' A
#
# COMPACT_ATOMS: atom_id res chain seq x y z
N MET A 1 -1.90 18.96 0.67
CA MET A 1 -0.86 18.57 1.66
C MET A 1 0.25 17.87 0.88
N LEU A 2 1.50 18.28 1.05
CA LEU A 2 2.63 17.71 0.33
C LEU A 2 3.12 16.41 0.97
N CYS A 3 3.55 15.46 0.14
CA CYS A 3 4.24 14.24 0.59
C CYS A 3 5.59 14.56 1.23
N ASP A 4 5.85 14.07 2.45
CA ASP A 4 7.11 14.30 3.18
C ASP A 4 8.36 13.75 2.46
N MET A 5 8.20 12.78 1.55
CA MET A 5 9.33 12.18 0.82
C MET A 5 9.59 12.78 -0.57
N CYS A 6 8.53 13.15 -1.29
CA CYS A 6 8.67 13.55 -2.71
C CYS A 6 8.09 14.93 -3.03
N GLY A 7 7.49 15.62 -2.05
CA GLY A 7 6.93 16.96 -2.23
C GLY A 7 5.71 17.06 -3.14
N LYS A 8 5.16 15.94 -3.62
CA LYS A 8 3.96 15.97 -4.48
C LYS A 8 2.70 16.23 -3.65
N ASP A 9 1.82 17.09 -4.16
CA ASP A 9 0.47 17.29 -3.62
C ASP A 9 -0.47 16.23 -4.23
N THR A 10 -0.75 15.19 -3.45
CA THR A 10 -1.59 14.06 -3.88
C THR A 10 -2.34 13.51 -2.67
N LYS A 11 -3.13 12.45 -2.86
CA LYS A 11 -3.71 11.69 -1.74
C LYS A 11 -2.59 11.06 -0.88
N LEU A 12 -2.39 11.60 0.31
CA LEU A 12 -1.44 11.07 1.29
C LEU A 12 -2.09 10.01 2.16
N SER A 13 -1.27 9.12 2.72
CA SER A 13 -1.67 8.21 3.79
C SER A 13 -0.53 8.12 4.80
N LYS A 14 -0.86 7.74 6.04
CA LYS A 14 0.16 7.51 7.06
C LYS A 14 0.89 6.20 6.76
N TYR A 15 2.22 6.26 6.72
CA TYR A 15 3.07 5.08 6.64
C TYR A 15 4.11 5.13 7.77
N SER A 16 4.40 3.97 8.35
CA SER A 16 5.56 3.78 9.20
C SER A 16 6.75 3.42 8.33
N ILE A 17 7.70 4.35 8.23
CA ILE A 17 8.99 4.19 7.54
C ILE A 17 10.05 4.31 8.62
N GLU A 18 10.87 3.25 8.79
CA GLU A 18 11.96 3.24 9.78
C GLU A 18 11.53 3.60 11.21
N GLY A 19 10.32 3.18 11.60
CA GLY A 19 9.77 3.46 12.94
C GLY A 19 9.16 4.85 13.11
N THR A 20 9.22 5.71 12.09
CA THR A 20 8.62 7.04 12.09
C THR A 20 7.35 7.05 11.26
N VAL A 21 6.28 7.71 11.76
CA VAL A 21 5.02 7.85 11.01
C VAL A 21 5.08 9.11 10.15
N LEU A 22 5.10 8.92 8.83
CA LEU A 22 5.16 9.98 7.84
C LEU A 22 3.90 10.00 6.96
N ASN A 23 3.54 11.18 6.44
CA ASN A 23 2.43 11.34 5.51
C ASN A 23 2.98 11.31 4.08
N VAL A 24 2.85 10.15 3.45
CA VAL A 24 3.44 9.92 2.14
C VAL A 24 2.40 9.45 1.12
N CYS A 25 2.68 9.72 -0.16
CA CYS A 25 1.83 9.29 -1.26
C CYS A 25 1.93 7.77 -1.48
N SER A 26 1.00 7.19 -2.24
CA SER A 26 1.00 5.74 -2.54
C SER A 26 2.30 5.23 -3.18
N VAL A 27 3.04 6.09 -3.86
CA VAL A 27 4.33 5.76 -4.48
C VAL A 27 5.43 5.64 -3.44
N CYS A 28 5.51 6.59 -2.51
CA CYS A 28 6.49 6.59 -1.42
C CYS A 28 6.12 5.60 -0.30
N GLY A 29 4.84 5.26 -0.16
CA GLY A 29 4.36 4.23 0.74
C GLY A 29 4.97 2.84 0.49
N LYS A 30 5.58 2.59 -0.68
CA LYS A 30 6.30 1.34 -0.98
C LYS A 30 7.54 1.12 -0.10
N TYR A 31 8.07 2.18 0.51
CA TYR A 31 9.25 2.13 1.38
C TYR A 31 8.91 1.81 2.84
N GLY A 32 7.62 1.74 3.20
CA GLY A 32 7.18 1.49 4.57
C GLY A 32 5.94 0.62 4.66
N GLN A 33 5.39 0.54 5.86
CA GLN A 33 4.13 -0.15 6.13
C GLN A 33 3.02 0.86 6.33
N LYS A 34 1.84 0.61 5.73
CA LYS A 34 0.71 1.51 5.87
C LYS A 34 0.22 1.49 7.32
N PHE A 35 0.14 2.66 7.94
CA PHE A 35 -0.38 2.80 9.30
C PHE A 35 -1.90 2.97 9.25
N ASP A 36 -2.61 2.07 9.91
CA ASP A 36 -4.08 2.06 9.97
C ASP A 36 -4.51 2.20 11.43
N GLU A 37 -5.03 3.38 11.77
CA GLU A 37 -5.33 3.81 13.15
C GLU A 37 -6.44 2.95 13.79
N SER A 38 -7.32 2.37 12.96
CA SER A 38 -8.44 1.54 13.40
C SER A 38 -8.05 0.10 13.76
N ARG A 39 -6.84 -0.36 13.42
CA ARG A 39 -6.46 -1.78 13.59
C ARG A 39 -5.16 -2.05 14.31
N GLY A 40 -4.37 -1.04 14.68
CA GLY A 40 -3.06 -1.27 15.31
C GLY A 40 -2.15 -2.08 14.38
N LEU A 41 -1.44 -1.40 13.48
CA LEU A 41 -0.49 -1.97 12.50
C LEU A 41 -1.15 -2.94 11.50
N ALA A 42 -1.83 -2.38 10.49
CA ALA A 42 -2.39 -3.17 9.40
C ALA A 42 -1.33 -3.60 8.37
N TYR A 43 -1.10 -4.91 8.31
CA TYR A 43 -0.30 -5.62 7.33
C TYR A 43 -0.66 -5.29 5.87
N PRO A 44 0.31 -5.36 4.92
CA PRO A 44 0.04 -5.17 3.51
C PRO A 44 -0.88 -6.28 2.99
N LYS A 45 -2.11 -5.94 2.59
CA LYS A 45 -2.96 -6.83 1.78
C LYS A 45 -2.27 -7.08 0.43
N LYS A 46 -1.47 -8.14 0.34
CA LYS A 46 -1.07 -8.73 -0.94
C LYS A 46 -2.33 -9.28 -1.60
N LYS A 47 -2.96 -8.53 -2.51
CA LYS A 47 -3.94 -9.09 -3.47
C LYS A 47 -3.16 -9.92 -4.49
N GLY A 48 -2.71 -11.09 -4.07
CA GLY A 48 -2.12 -12.11 -4.91
C GLY A 48 -2.98 -13.36 -4.85
N LEU A 49 -4.09 -13.38 -5.59
CA LEU A 49 -4.68 -14.65 -5.99
C LEU A 49 -5.00 -14.57 -7.49
N LYS A 50 -3.94 -14.73 -8.28
CA LYS A 50 -4.08 -15.25 -9.64
C LYS A 50 -4.67 -16.66 -9.49
N LYS A 51 -5.94 -16.86 -9.84
CA LYS A 51 -6.38 -18.18 -10.27
C LYS A 51 -6.37 -18.20 -11.80
N ILE A 52 -5.38 -18.91 -12.27
CA ILE A 52 -5.04 -19.25 -13.65
C ILE A 52 -6.14 -20.16 -14.24
N PHE A 53 -6.40 -19.92 -15.53
CA PHE A 53 -7.00 -20.75 -16.57
C PHE A 53 -7.41 -22.19 -16.21
N LEU A 54 -8.65 -22.55 -16.58
CA LEU A 54 -9.01 -23.91 -16.96
C LEU A 54 -9.58 -23.88 -18.40
N SER A 55 -8.69 -24.09 -19.37
CA SER A 55 -9.04 -24.54 -20.72
C SER A 55 -9.47 -26.01 -20.64
N LEU A 56 -10.65 -26.37 -21.18
CA LEU A 56 -11.26 -27.71 -21.41
C LEU A 56 -12.76 -27.56 -21.06
N LEU A 57 -13.76 -27.69 -21.93
CA LEU A 57 -13.96 -28.63 -23.02
C LEU A 57 -14.61 -27.97 -24.24
N ARG A 58 -14.08 -28.38 -25.39
CA ARG A 58 -14.66 -28.35 -26.73
C ARG A 58 -15.54 -29.59 -26.85
N TRP A 59 -16.85 -29.40 -27.10
CA TRP A 59 -17.76 -30.37 -27.72
C TRP A 59 -18.96 -29.61 -28.28
#